data_AF-A0A3G2IL17-F1
#
_entry.id   AF-A0A3G2IL17-F1
#
_cell.length_a   1.000
_cell.length_b   1.000
_cell.length_c   1.000
_cell.angle_alpha   90.00
_cell.angle_beta   90.00
_cell.angle_gamma   90.00
#
_symmetry.space_group_name_H-M   'P 1'
#
loop_
_entity.id
_entity.type
_entity.pdbx_description
1 polymer ?
#
loop_
_entity_poly.entity_id
_entity_poly.type
_entity_poly.pdbx_seq_one_letter_code
_entity_poly.pdbx_strand_id
1 'polypeptide(L)'
;MGYTEVRQADIQVDIYGQGAGDRAIALETVFTSGHAYDKIKAIDSRLAPLNSTAAIQAPMIDAESQWQERYTLTLSLQAHITVSFPQDYFDDAEITTEQVDKRP
;
A
#
# COMPACT_ATOMS: atom_id res chain seq x y z
N MET A 1 -8.82 19.88 7.98
CA MET A 1 -7.87 19.16 8.87
C MET A 1 -7.53 17.83 8.21
N GLY A 2 -6.25 17.52 7.96
CA GLY A 2 -5.83 16.29 7.27
C GLY A 2 -5.32 15.24 8.27
N TYR A 3 -5.69 13.98 8.08
CA TYR A 3 -5.19 12.86 8.87
C TYR A 3 -4.12 12.12 8.06
N THR A 4 -2.93 11.96 8.62
CA THR A 4 -1.86 11.15 8.02
C THR A 4 -1.61 9.95 8.91
N GLU A 5 -1.79 8.76 8.35
CA GLU A 5 -1.50 7.49 9.01
C GLU A 5 -0.41 6.74 8.25
N VAL A 6 0.45 6.08 9.01
CA VAL A 6 1.46 5.18 8.48
C VAL A 6 0.91 3.76 8.60
N ARG A 7 0.71 3.09 7.47
CA ARG A 7 0.20 1.72 7.44
C ARG A 7 1.25 0.77 6.88
N GLN A 8 1.27 -0.47 7.37
CA GLN A 8 2.01 -1.55 6.76
C GLN A 8 1.09 -2.30 5.79
N ALA A 9 1.60 -2.61 4.60
CA ALA A 9 0.95 -3.49 3.65
C ALA A 9 1.84 -4.72 3.43
N ASP A 10 1.23 -5.89 3.55
CA ASP A 10 1.89 -7.17 3.38
C ASP A 10 1.39 -7.81 2.08
N ILE A 11 2.31 -8.09 1.17
CA ILE A 11 2.01 -8.68 -0.14
C ILE A 11 2.60 -10.07 -0.19
N GLN A 12 1.74 -11.08 -0.27
CA GLN A 12 2.18 -12.44 -0.53
C GLN A 12 2.50 -12.62 -2.01
N VAL A 13 3.70 -13.13 -2.29
CA VAL A 13 4.17 -13.47 -3.63
C VAL A 13 4.38 -14.97 -3.69
N ASP A 14 3.74 -15.61 -4.66
CA ASP A 14 3.92 -17.02 -4.96
C ASP A 14 4.65 -17.17 -6.29
N ILE A 15 5.77 -17.91 -6.28
CA ILE A 15 6.62 -18.15 -7.44
C ILE A 15 6.55 -19.63 -7.80
N TYR A 16 6.32 -19.90 -9.09
CA TYR A 16 6.09 -21.23 -9.62
C TYR A 16 7.12 -21.63 -10.67
N GLY A 17 7.20 -22.93 -10.92
CA GLY A 17 7.93 -23.53 -12.05
C GLY A 17 9.42 -23.72 -11.80
N GLN A 18 10.14 -24.21 -12.81
CA GLN A 18 11.56 -24.56 -12.68
C GLN A 18 12.40 -23.36 -12.21
N GLY A 19 13.18 -23.56 -11.15
CA GLY A 19 14.03 -22.51 -10.56
C GLY A 19 13.23 -21.49 -9.73
N ALA A 20 12.05 -21.88 -9.22
CA ALA A 20 11.25 -21.02 -8.34
C ALA A 20 12.01 -20.67 -7.06
N GLY A 21 12.77 -21.62 -6.50
CA GLY A 21 13.63 -21.37 -5.33
C GLY A 21 14.65 -20.26 -5.55
N ASP A 22 15.42 -20.34 -6.64
CA ASP A 22 16.44 -19.33 -6.96
C ASP A 22 15.83 -17.94 -7.17
N ARG A 23 14.68 -17.87 -7.85
CA ARG A 23 13.93 -16.63 -8.05
C ARG A 23 13.41 -16.06 -6.73
N ALA A 24 12.94 -16.91 -5.82
CA ALA A 24 12.43 -16.49 -4.52
C ALA A 24 13.54 -15.88 -3.65
N ILE A 25 14.72 -16.52 -3.61
CA ILE A 25 15.90 -16.01 -2.90
C ILE A 25 16.38 -14.70 -3.53
N ALA A 26 16.40 -14.62 -4.86
CA ALA A 26 16.77 -13.40 -5.56
C ALA A 26 15.80 -12.25 -5.24
N LEU A 27 14.50 -12.52 -5.19
CA LEU A 27 13.49 -11.53 -4.82
C LEU A 27 13.65 -11.05 -3.37
N GLU A 28 13.82 -11.97 -2.43
CA GLU A 28 14.10 -11.65 -1.02
C GLU A 28 15.32 -10.71 -0.88
N THR A 29 16.41 -11.06 -1.58
CA THR A 29 17.67 -10.30 -1.55
C THR A 29 17.52 -8.92 -2.19
N VAL A 30 16.86 -8.85 -3.35
CA VAL A 30 16.70 -7.58 -4.08
C VAL A 30 15.73 -6.66 -3.35
N PHE A 31 14.62 -7.18 -2.82
CA PHE A 31 13.59 -6.36 -2.17
C PHE A 31 14.11 -5.61 -0.94
N THR A 32 15.03 -6.23 -0.20
CA THR A 32 15.68 -5.63 0.98
C THR A 32 16.89 -4.75 0.63
N SER A 33 17.28 -4.68 -0.65
CA SER A 33 18.42 -3.89 -1.10
C SER A 33 18.09 -2.40 -1.28
N GLY A 34 19.11 -1.55 -1.23
CA GLY A 34 18.97 -0.12 -1.56
C GLY A 34 18.43 0.12 -2.97
N HIS A 35 18.69 -0.80 -3.91
CA HIS A 35 18.15 -0.68 -5.27
C HIS A 35 16.62 -0.75 -5.31
N ALA A 36 16.02 -1.68 -4.57
CA ALA A 36 14.56 -1.78 -4.50
C ALA A 36 13.96 -0.56 -3.79
N TYR A 37 14.63 -0.07 -2.74
CA TYR A 37 14.23 1.17 -2.06
C TYR A 37 14.13 2.35 -3.05
N ASP A 38 15.18 2.59 -3.83
CA ASP A 38 15.21 3.68 -4.81
C ASP A 38 14.13 3.51 -5.88
N LYS A 39 13.94 2.29 -6.39
CA LYS A 39 12.92 1.99 -7.40
C LYS A 39 11.50 2.20 -6.86
N ILE A 40 11.21 1.74 -5.65
CA ILE A 40 9.89 1.90 -5.03
C ILE A 40 9.62 3.39 -4.75
N LYS A 41 10.60 4.12 -4.22
CA LYS A 41 10.49 5.57 -3.99
C LYS A 41 10.30 6.38 -5.27
N ALA A 42 10.89 5.92 -6.37
CA ALA A 42 10.70 6.55 -7.68
C ALA A 42 9.28 6.35 -8.24
N ILE A 43 8.58 5.27 -7.86
CA ILE A 43 7.18 5.03 -8.22
C ILE A 43 6.25 5.90 -7.36
N ASP A 44 6.43 5.85 -6.04
CA ASP A 44 5.69 6.68 -5.10
C ASP A 44 6.53 6.96 -3.85
N SER A 45 6.74 8.25 -3.57
CA SER A 45 7.54 8.71 -2.43
C SER A 45 6.94 8.32 -1.07
N ARG A 46 5.65 7.98 -1.03
CA ARG A 46 4.92 7.54 0.17
C ARG A 46 5.12 6.07 0.50
N LEU A 47 5.68 5.29 -0.42
CA LEU A 47 5.95 3.86 -0.21
C LEU A 47 7.41 3.65 0.20
N ALA A 48 7.66 2.70 1.10
CA ALA A 48 9.01 2.27 1.45
C ALA A 48 9.02 0.76 1.71
N PRO A 49 9.96 -0.02 1.13
CA PRO A 49 10.12 -1.42 1.51
C PRO A 49 10.63 -1.52 2.96
N LEU A 50 10.11 -2.49 3.72
CA LEU A 50 10.50 -2.75 5.10
C LEU A 50 11.33 -4.03 5.22
N ASN A 51 10.71 -5.16 4.91
CA ASN A 51 11.36 -6.47 4.99
C ASN A 51 10.70 -7.46 4.02
N SER A 52 11.37 -8.59 3.83
CA SER A 52 10.81 -9.79 3.21
C SER A 52 10.85 -10.90 4.25
N THR A 53 9.86 -11.78 4.24
CA THR A 53 10.01 -13.09 4.90
C THR A 53 10.97 -13.95 4.09
N ALA A 54 11.51 -14.99 4.73
CA ALA A 54 12.28 -16.00 4.02
C ALA A 54 11.40 -16.70 2.96
N ALA A 55 12.01 -17.10 1.85
CA ALA A 55 11.37 -17.93 0.85
C ALA A 55 11.06 -19.33 1.41
N ILE A 56 9.78 -19.69 1.47
CA ILE A 56 9.32 -20.99 1.98
C ILE A 56 8.87 -21.86 0.81
N GLN A 57 9.40 -23.07 0.71
CA GLN A 57 8.90 -24.06 -0.24
C GLN A 57 7.56 -24.61 0.26
N ALA A 58 6.51 -24.47 -0.55
CA ALA A 58 5.18 -24.99 -0.26
C ALA A 58 4.84 -26.10 -1.27
N PRO A 59 4.40 -27.28 -0.82
CA PRO A 59 3.94 -28.30 -1.75
C PRO A 59 2.66 -27.85 -2.46
N MET A 60 2.61 -28.01 -3.78
CA MET A 60 1.39 -27.79 -4.56
C MET A 60 1.23 -28.91 -5.59
N ILE A 61 0.01 -29.44 -5.65
CA ILE A 61 -0.44 -30.38 -6.67
C ILE A 61 -1.33 -29.57 -7.60
N ASP A 62 -1.02 -29.57 -8.90
CA ASP A 62 -1.83 -28.87 -9.89
C ASP A 62 -3.14 -29.63 -10.22
N ALA A 63 -3.96 -29.06 -11.10
CA ALA A 63 -5.24 -29.67 -11.49
C ALA A 63 -5.04 -31.02 -12.21
N GLU A 64 -3.88 -31.23 -12.84
CA GLU A 64 -3.46 -32.44 -13.54
C GLU A 64 -2.75 -33.47 -12.62
N SER A 65 -2.81 -33.27 -11.30
CA SER A 65 -2.17 -34.13 -10.28
C SER A 65 -0.65 -34.24 -10.39
N GLN A 66 0.02 -33.28 -11.04
CA GLN A 66 1.46 -33.20 -11.11
C GLN A 66 2.03 -32.38 -9.96
N TRP A 67 3.26 -32.73 -9.57
CA TRP A 67 4.02 -31.97 -8.60
C TRP A 67 4.51 -30.67 -9.23
N GLN A 68 4.20 -29.55 -8.60
CA GLN A 68 4.71 -28.25 -9.01
C GLN A 68 5.55 -27.63 -7.89
N GLU A 69 6.73 -27.14 -8.27
CA GLU A 69 7.58 -26.35 -7.39
C GLU A 69 6.90 -24.99 -7.13
N ARG A 70 6.59 -24.71 -5.86
CA ARG A 70 6.04 -23.43 -5.39
C ARG A 70 6.88 -22.91 -4.23
N TYR A 71 7.27 -21.65 -4.35
CA TYR A 71 7.88 -20.88 -3.27
C TYR A 71 6.99 -19.70 -2.92
N THR A 72 6.84 -19.44 -1.63
CA THR A 72 6.05 -18.31 -1.12
C THR A 72 6.91 -17.42 -0.24
N LEU A 73 6.70 -16.12 -0.35
CA LEU A 73 7.32 -15.10 0.50
C LEU A 73 6.37 -13.91 0.64
N THR A 74 6.46 -13.21 1.77
CA THR A 74 5.70 -11.99 2.04
C THR A 74 6.63 -10.80 1.98
N LEU A 75 6.28 -9.83 1.15
CA LEU A 75 6.96 -8.55 1.03
C LEU A 75 6.18 -7.51 1.84
N SER A 76 6.83 -6.94 2.85
CA SER A 76 6.21 -5.92 3.72
C SER A 76 6.69 -4.53 3.30
N LEU A 77 5.75 -3.61 3.16
CA LEU A 77 6.02 -2.22 2.81
C LEU A 77 5.25 -1.26 3.70
N GLN A 78 5.84 -0.09 3.93
CA GLN A 78 5.22 1.01 4.63
C GLN A 78 4.61 1.97 3.63
N ALA A 79 3.34 2.31 3.81
CA ALA A 79 2.61 3.28 3.02
C ALA A 79 2.17 4.45 3.89
N HIS A 80 2.54 5.67 3.50
CA HIS A 80 2.07 6.89 4.13
C HIS A 80 0.78 7.36 3.44
N ILE A 81 -0.34 7.27 4.14
CA ILE A 81 -1.65 7.64 3.61
C ILE A 81 -2.08 8.96 4.24
N THR A 82 -2.21 9.99 3.43
CA THR A 82 -2.78 11.29 3.84
C THR A 82 -4.19 11.42 3.29
N VAL A 83 -5.16 11.53 4.19
CA VAL A 83 -6.56 11.81 3.85
C VAL A 83 -6.86 13.26 4.22
N SER A 84 -7.17 14.08 3.21
CA SER A 84 -7.59 15.46 3.39
C SER A 84 -9.11 15.57 3.25
N PHE A 85 -9.74 16.26 4.21
CA PHE A 85 -11.14 16.63 4.13
C PHE A 85 -11.23 18.12 3.72
N PRO A 86 -11.98 18.46 2.65
CA PRO A 86 -12.37 19.85 2.43
C PRO A 86 -13.23 20.29 3.62
N GLN A 87 -12.86 21.41 4.22
CA GLN A 87 -13.61 22.00 5.33
C GLN A 87 -14.41 23.16 4.75
N ASP A 88 -15.70 22.94 4.53
CA ASP A 88 -16.62 23.99 4.11
C ASP A 88 -16.87 24.91 5.30
N TYR A 89 -16.15 26.01 5.37
CA TYR A 89 -16.53 27.15 6.20
C TYR A 89 -17.61 27.95 5.45
N PHE A 90 -18.61 28.46 6.18
CA PHE A 90 -19.52 29.48 5.66
C PHE A 90 -18.69 30.71 5.29
N ASP A 91 -18.60 31.01 3.98
CA ASP A 91 -17.84 32.17 3.48
C ASP A 91 -18.65 33.46 3.57
N ASP A 92 -19.99 33.37 3.58
CA ASP A 92 -20.85 34.55 3.62
C ASP A 92 -22.10 34.33 4.48
N ALA A 93 -22.42 35.33 5.31
CA ALA A 93 -23.60 35.37 6.15
C ALA A 93 -24.45 36.58 5.75
N GLU A 94 -25.46 36.35 4.91
CA GLU A 94 -26.40 37.39 4.50
C GLU A 94 -27.40 37.65 5.64
N ILE A 95 -27.19 38.75 6.39
CA ILE A 95 -28.12 39.21 7.43
C ILE A 95 -29.07 40.22 6.80
N THR A 96 -30.31 39.82 6.54
CA THR A 96 -31.40 40.72 6.16
C THR A 96 -32.16 41.18 7.40
N THR A 97 -32.29 42.48 7.60
CA THR A 97 -33.14 43.07 8.64
C THR A 97 -34.43 43.59 8.03
N GLU A 98 -35.58 43.12 8.52
CA GLU A 98 -36.88 43.69 8.18
C GLU A 98 -37.32 44.67 9.28
N GLN A 99 -37.67 45.90 8.89
CA GLN A 99 -38.26 46.87 9.81
C GLN A 99 -39.73 46.51 10.08
N VAL A 100 -40.05 46.26 11.36
CA VAL A 100 -41.39 45.88 11.81
C VAL A 100 -42.27 47.09 12.16
N ASP A 101 -41.71 48.31 12.26
CA ASP A 101 -42.49 49.50 12.64
C ASP A 101 -43.02 50.26 11.41
N LYS A 102 -44.23 49.88 10.96
CA LYS A 102 -45.08 50.75 10.14
C LYS A 102 -45.97 51.55 11.08
N ARG A 103 -45.51 52.73 11.51
CA ARG A 103 -46.40 53.70 12.18
C ARG A 103 -47.47 54.21 11.17
N PRO A 104 -48.73 54.35 11.60
CA PRO A 104 -49.86 54.72 10.75
C PRO A 104 -49.82 56.18 10.28
#